data_AF-A0A5C3L6S7-F1
#
_entry.id   AF-A0A5C3L6S7-F1
#
_cell.length_a   1.000
_cell.length_b   1.000
_cell.length_c   1.000
_cell.angle_alpha   90.00
_cell.angle_beta   90.00
_cell.angle_gamma   90.00
#
_symmetry.space_group_name_H-M   'P 1'
#
loop_
_entity.id
_entity.type
_entity.pdbx_description
1 polymer ?
#
loop_
_entity_poly.entity_id
_entity_poly.type
_entity_poly.pdbx_seq_one_letter_code
_entity_poly.pdbx_strand_id
1 'polypeptide(L)'
;TTREILFRDALAEAEERDLNRKNAMVGMQAQVILQGLYVREVNGHLQAHGEQKAKKKESNLPFGDGLPKLLTSDEFTSNIEKRVEQKQQDEEEKELRAEERKVYMEKRDAWKKAESERVARNDTIREEHQKAVEE
;
A
#
# COMPACT_ATOMS: atom_id res chain seq x y z
N THR A 1 2.52 -40.65 44.13
CA THR A 1 3.47 -41.75 43.81
C THR A 1 4.70 -41.18 43.11
N THR A 2 5.93 -41.67 43.35
CA THR A 2 7.17 -41.15 42.73
C THR A 2 7.13 -41.12 41.20
N ARG A 3 6.44 -42.09 40.59
CA ARG A 3 6.21 -42.19 39.15
C ARG A 3 5.37 -41.03 38.58
N GLU A 4 4.38 -40.54 39.34
CA GLU A 4 3.54 -39.42 38.89
C GLU A 4 4.29 -38.10 38.92
N ILE A 5 5.23 -37.94 39.86
CA ILE A 5 6.11 -36.76 39.94
C ILE A 5 7.03 -36.73 38.71
N LEU A 6 7.69 -37.86 38.39
CA LEU A 6 8.53 -37.98 37.20
C LEU A 6 7.78 -37.65 35.90
N PHE A 7 6.53 -38.10 35.75
CA PHE A 7 5.75 -37.79 34.56
C PHE A 7 5.33 -36.32 34.49
N ARG A 8 5.05 -35.67 35.62
CA ARG A 8 4.74 -34.23 35.66
C ARG A 8 5.97 -33.40 35.31
N ASP A 9 7.14 -33.76 35.83
CA ASP A 9 8.39 -33.04 35.54
C ASP A 9 8.77 -33.19 34.07
N ALA A 10 8.67 -34.40 33.52
CA ALA A 10 8.92 -34.65 32.10
C ALA A 10 7.93 -33.92 31.17
N LEU A 11 6.66 -33.81 31.59
CA LEU A 11 5.65 -33.05 30.86
C LEU A 11 5.97 -31.54 30.87
N ALA A 12 6.28 -30.99 32.05
CA ALA A 12 6.63 -29.57 32.19
C ALA A 12 7.87 -29.21 31.35
N GLU A 13 8.90 -30.05 31.34
CA GLU A 13 10.09 -29.86 30.52
C GLU A 13 9.77 -29.93 29.01
N ALA A 14 8.88 -30.83 28.60
CA ALA A 14 8.44 -30.92 27.21
C ALA A 14 7.66 -29.67 26.78
N GLU A 15 6.74 -29.20 27.62
CA GLU A 15 5.95 -27.98 27.38
C GLU A 15 6.83 -26.73 27.28
N GLU A 16 7.82 -26.59 28.17
CA GLU A 16 8.77 -25.47 28.12
C GLU A 16 9.61 -25.49 26.83
N ARG A 17 10.08 -26.67 26.41
CA ARG A 17 10.81 -26.83 25.15
C ARG A 17 9.95 -26.45 23.94
N ASP A 18 8.69 -26.84 23.93
CA ASP A 18 7.80 -26.54 22.82
C ASP A 18 7.36 -25.07 22.80
N LEU A 19 7.16 -24.45 23.96
CA LEU A 19 6.94 -23.00 24.06
C LEU A 19 8.14 -22.21 23.53
N ASN A 20 9.36 -22.60 23.91
CA ASN A 20 10.57 -21.95 23.42
C ASN A 20 10.73 -22.08 21.91
N ARG A 21 10.45 -23.26 21.34
CA ARG A 21 10.45 -23.48 19.89
C ARG A 21 9.40 -22.63 19.18
N LYS A 22 8.19 -22.55 19.74
CA LYS A 22 7.10 -21.76 19.19
C LYS A 22 7.46 -20.27 19.17
N ASN A 23 8.02 -19.76 20.26
CA ASN A 23 8.47 -18.36 20.35
C ASN A 23 9.58 -18.06 19.34
N ALA A 24 10.56 -18.96 19.20
CA ALA A 24 11.60 -18.81 18.19
C ALA A 24 11.05 -18.82 16.75
N MET A 25 10.07 -19.69 16.47
CA MET A 25 9.41 -19.75 15.17
C MET A 25 8.64 -18.47 14.87
N VAL A 26 7.90 -17.93 15.84
CA VAL A 26 7.18 -16.65 15.70
C VAL A 26 8.15 -15.52 15.41
N GLY A 27 9.29 -15.47 16.13
CA GLY A 27 10.35 -14.49 15.87
C GLY A 27 10.91 -14.57 14.45
N MET A 28 11.22 -15.78 13.97
CA MET A 28 11.68 -16.00 12.61
C MET A 28 10.63 -15.58 11.56
N GLN A 29 9.36 -15.94 11.76
CA GLN A 29 8.28 -15.55 10.86
C GLN A 29 8.12 -14.03 10.80
N ALA A 30 8.13 -13.36 11.95
CA ALA A 30 8.07 -11.90 12.03
C ALA A 30 9.24 -11.26 11.27
N GLN A 31 10.45 -11.77 11.45
CA GLN A 31 11.63 -11.27 10.76
C GLN A 31 11.52 -11.42 9.24
N VAL A 32 11.08 -12.58 8.74
CA VAL A 32 10.90 -12.82 7.30
C VAL A 32 9.88 -11.85 6.71
N ILE A 33 8.77 -11.61 7.40
CA ILE A 33 7.74 -10.66 6.96
C ILE A 33 8.31 -9.25 6.89
N LEU A 34 9.01 -8.80 7.94
CA LEU A 34 9.60 -7.46 7.99
C LEU A 34 10.66 -7.26 6.90
N GLN A 35 11.51 -8.26 6.66
CA GLN A 35 12.49 -8.22 5.58
C GLN A 35 11.81 -8.17 4.20
N GLY A 36 10.75 -8.95 3.99
CA GLY A 36 9.97 -8.92 2.76
C GLY A 36 9.33 -7.55 2.48
N LEU A 37 8.76 -6.92 3.52
CA LEU A 37 8.20 -5.57 3.42
C LEU A 37 9.29 -4.54 3.09
N TYR A 38 10.43 -4.60 3.78
CA TYR A 38 11.55 -3.70 3.54
C TYR A 38 12.08 -3.81 2.10
N VAL A 39 12.34 -5.03 1.63
CA VAL A 39 12.83 -5.26 0.26
C VAL A 39 11.83 -4.76 -0.78
N ARG A 40 10.53 -5.00 -0.57
CA ARG A 40 9.48 -4.48 -1.44
C ARG A 40 9.51 -2.95 -1.51
N GLU A 41 9.63 -2.29 -0.37
CA GLU A 41 9.66 -0.83 -0.29
C GLU A 41 10.91 -0.26 -0.95
N VAL A 42 12.09 -0.83 -0.70
CA VAL A 42 13.35 -0.42 -1.35
C VAL A 42 13.27 -0.59 -2.86
N ASN A 43 12.75 -1.71 -3.34
CA ASN A 43 12.58 -1.94 -4.78
C ASN A 43 11.61 -0.94 -5.40
N GLY A 44 10.50 -0.63 -4.71
CA GLY A 44 9.56 0.40 -5.14
C GLY A 44 10.21 1.78 -5.27
N HIS A 45 11.03 2.18 -4.28
CA HIS A 45 11.79 3.43 -4.34
C HIS A 45 12.80 3.45 -5.48
N LEU A 46 13.53 2.34 -5.69
CA LEU A 46 14.51 2.24 -6.77
C LEU A 46 13.85 2.33 -8.15
N GLN A 47 12.72 1.65 -8.33
CA GLN A 47 11.92 1.72 -9.55
C GLN A 47 11.39 3.12 -9.79
N ALA A 48 10.74 3.73 -8.79
CA ALA A 48 10.20 5.09 -8.90
C ALA A 48 11.29 6.12 -9.23
N HIS A 49 12.48 5.98 -8.63
CA HIS A 49 13.61 6.85 -8.92
C HIS A 49 14.17 6.63 -10.34
N GLY A 50 14.23 5.39 -10.82
CA GLY A 50 14.57 5.07 -12.20
C GLY A 50 13.59 5.68 -13.20
N GLU A 51 12.29 5.50 -12.97
CA GLU A 51 11.22 6.05 -13.80
C GLU A 51 11.21 7.58 -13.78
N GLN A 52 11.38 8.21 -12.62
CA GLN A 52 11.47 9.67 -12.52
C GLN A 52 12.66 10.22 -13.31
N LYS A 53 13.82 9.55 -13.27
CA LYS A 53 14.99 9.94 -14.06
C LYS A 53 14.76 9.77 -15.56
N ALA A 54 14.07 8.71 -15.98
CA ALA A 54 13.69 8.51 -17.38
C ALA A 54 12.73 9.62 -17.86
N LYS A 55 11.64 9.86 -17.11
CA LYS A 55 10.64 10.89 -17.41
C LYS A 55 11.25 12.30 -17.48
N LYS A 56 12.22 12.62 -16.60
CA LYS A 56 12.94 13.91 -16.63
C LYS A 56 13.75 14.13 -17.92
N LYS A 57 14.23 13.07 -18.57
CA LYS A 57 14.96 13.17 -19.84
C LYS A 57 14.02 13.38 -21.03
N GLU A 58 12.84 12.76 -20.99
CA GLU A 58 11.82 12.91 -22.05
C GLU A 58 11.08 14.26 -21.99
N SER A 59 11.00 14.92 -20.84
CA SER A 59 9.87 15.81 -20.60
C SER A 59 9.80 17.09 -21.43
N ASN A 60 10.89 17.59 -22.05
CA ASN A 60 10.82 18.89 -22.74
C ASN A 60 11.38 18.97 -24.17
N LEU A 61 12.18 18.01 -24.64
CA LEU A 61 12.68 18.06 -26.02
C LEU A 61 11.88 17.10 -26.92
N PRO A 62 11.49 17.49 -28.14
CA PRO A 62 10.74 16.62 -29.04
C PRO A 62 11.52 15.38 -29.50
N PHE A 63 12.85 15.38 -29.38
CA PHE A 63 13.72 14.28 -29.85
C PHE A 63 14.60 13.66 -28.76
N GLY A 64 14.62 14.22 -27.54
CA GLY A 64 15.40 13.71 -26.40
C GLY A 64 16.94 13.69 -26.54
N ASP A 65 17.48 13.91 -27.75
CA ASP A 65 18.90 13.82 -28.09
C ASP A 65 19.69 15.13 -27.88
N GLY A 66 18.98 16.25 -27.73
CA GLY A 66 19.61 17.57 -27.53
C GLY A 66 20.28 18.14 -28.78
N LEU A 67 20.09 17.53 -29.94
CA LEU A 67 20.69 17.96 -31.20
C LEU A 67 19.76 18.94 -31.94
N PRO A 68 20.32 19.92 -32.65
CA PRO A 68 19.52 20.78 -33.52
C PRO A 68 18.92 19.95 -34.65
N LYS A 69 17.61 20.11 -34.86
CA LYS A 69 16.86 19.46 -35.94
C LYS A 69 16.39 20.47 -36.97
N LEU A 70 16.27 20.03 -38.21
CA LEU A 70 15.71 20.83 -39.28
C LEU A 70 14.19 20.93 -39.10
N LEU A 71 13.69 22.13 -38.84
CA LEU A 71 12.26 22.39 -38.56
C LEU A 71 11.33 22.05 -39.73
N THR A 72 11.87 22.03 -40.96
CA THR A 72 11.13 21.72 -42.19
C THR A 72 11.20 20.24 -42.57
N SER A 73 11.90 19.40 -41.79
CA SER A 73 11.92 17.97 -42.04
C SER A 73 10.57 17.36 -41.67
N ASP A 74 10.10 16.41 -42.48
CA ASP A 74 8.90 15.62 -42.20
C ASP A 74 9.01 14.86 -40.86
N GLU A 75 10.23 14.49 -40.47
CA GLU A 75 10.49 13.88 -39.16
C GLU A 75 10.18 14.86 -38.02
N PHE A 76 10.44 16.14 -38.23
CA PHE A 76 10.18 17.17 -37.24
C PHE A 76 8.70 17.41 -37.05
N THR A 77 7.98 17.63 -38.15
CA THR A 77 6.53 17.90 -38.14
C THR A 77 5.76 16.71 -37.56
N SER A 78 6.06 15.48 -37.99
CA SER A 78 5.39 14.27 -37.50
C SER A 78 5.58 14.06 -35.99
N ASN A 79 6.78 14.33 -35.45
CA ASN A 79 7.01 14.19 -34.01
C ASN A 79 6.29 15.26 -33.18
N ILE A 80 6.13 16.48 -33.72
CA ILE A 80 5.35 17.52 -33.06
C ILE A 80 3.86 17.18 -33.05
N GLU A 81 3.31 16.70 -34.17
CA GLU A 81 1.91 16.26 -34.27
C GLU A 81 1.58 15.16 -33.25
N LYS A 82 2.39 14.09 -33.22
CA LYS A 82 2.25 13.00 -32.23
C LYS A 82 2.29 13.52 -30.80
N ARG A 83 3.14 14.51 -30.52
CA ARG A 83 3.27 15.08 -29.18
C ARG A 83 2.06 15.94 -28.81
N VAL A 84 1.47 16.64 -29.76
CA VAL A 84 0.23 17.41 -29.54
C VAL A 84 -0.92 16.44 -29.25
N GLU A 85 -1.05 15.38 -30.04
CA GLU A 85 -2.06 14.34 -29.81
C GLU A 85 -1.88 13.66 -28.45
N GLN A 86 -0.66 13.28 -28.08
CA GLN A 86 -0.37 12.70 -26.76
C GLN A 86 -0.71 13.66 -25.62
N LYS A 87 -0.40 14.95 -25.75
CA LYS A 87 -0.77 15.94 -24.73
C LYS A 87 -2.29 16.08 -24.56
N GLN A 88 -3.04 16.02 -25.66
CA GLN A 88 -4.50 16.07 -25.61
C GLN A 88 -5.04 14.82 -24.90
N GLN A 89 -4.55 13.64 -25.26
CA GLN A 89 -4.92 12.37 -24.60
C GLN A 89 -4.58 12.37 -23.10
N ASP A 90 -3.39 12.85 -22.73
CA ASP A 90 -2.95 12.95 -21.33
C ASP A 90 -3.85 13.90 -20.52
N GLU A 91 -4.31 15.00 -21.14
CA GLU A 91 -5.19 15.98 -20.51
C GLU A 91 -6.60 15.39 -20.31
N GLU A 92 -7.15 14.72 -21.32
CA GLU A 92 -8.42 14.00 -21.22
C GLU A 92 -8.36 12.90 -20.14
N GLU A 93 -7.30 12.08 -20.10
CA GLU A 93 -7.14 11.04 -19.08
C GLU A 93 -6.99 11.64 -17.67
N LYS A 94 -6.37 12.82 -17.56
CA LYS A 94 -6.24 13.52 -16.28
C LYS A 94 -7.58 14.06 -15.79
N GLU A 95 -8.42 14.55 -16.70
CA GLU A 95 -9.78 15.00 -16.39
C GLU A 95 -10.66 13.83 -15.96
N LEU A 96 -10.67 12.72 -16.70
CA LEU A 96 -11.40 11.51 -16.33
C LEU A 96 -11.00 11.01 -14.93
N ARG A 97 -9.69 10.92 -14.65
CA ARG A 97 -9.20 10.57 -13.32
C ARG A 97 -9.60 11.58 -12.24
N ALA A 98 -9.75 12.86 -12.58
CA ALA A 98 -10.20 13.87 -11.62
C ALA A 98 -11.67 13.69 -11.28
N GLU A 99 -12.51 13.33 -12.23
CA GLU A 99 -13.91 13.01 -12.03
C GLU A 99 -14.09 11.76 -11.16
N GLU A 100 -13.37 10.68 -11.48
CA GLU A 100 -13.38 9.44 -10.66
C GLU A 100 -12.97 9.73 -9.21
N ARG A 101 -11.95 10.56 -9.01
CA ARG A 101 -11.51 10.98 -7.66
C ARG A 101 -12.61 11.74 -6.92
N LYS A 102 -13.37 12.62 -7.58
CA LYS A 102 -14.48 13.34 -6.95
C LYS A 102 -15.56 12.36 -6.49
N VAL A 103 -15.99 11.45 -7.36
CA VAL A 103 -17.00 10.43 -7.04
C VAL A 103 -16.55 9.55 -5.87
N TYR A 104 -15.28 9.14 -5.87
CA TYR A 104 -14.71 8.37 -4.77
C TYR A 104 -14.71 9.16 -3.45
N MET A 105 -14.30 10.43 -3.48
CA MET A 105 -14.30 11.30 -2.30
C MET A 105 -15.71 11.46 -1.71
N GLU A 106 -16.71 11.71 -2.54
CA GLU A 106 -18.11 11.83 -2.12
C GLU A 106 -18.61 10.55 -1.44
N LYS A 107 -18.39 9.39 -2.07
CA LYS A 107 -18.74 8.08 -1.49
C LYS A 107 -18.03 7.82 -0.17
N ARG A 108 -16.73 8.14 -0.10
CA ARG A 108 -15.93 7.98 1.12
C ARG A 108 -16.46 8.84 2.26
N ASP A 109 -16.81 10.09 1.96
CA ASP A 109 -17.28 11.02 2.98
C ASP A 109 -18.70 10.65 3.45
N ALA A 110 -19.56 10.18 2.55
CA ALA A 110 -20.86 9.58 2.92
C ALA A 110 -20.68 8.35 3.83
N TRP A 111 -19.76 7.44 3.48
CA TRP A 111 -19.44 6.27 4.30
C TRP A 111 -18.92 6.67 5.68
N LYS A 112 -18.00 7.64 5.78
CA LYS A 112 -17.47 8.12 7.06
C LYS A 112 -18.57 8.64 7.99
N LYS A 113 -19.55 9.37 7.45
CA LYS A 113 -20.70 9.85 8.23
C LYS A 113 -21.53 8.68 8.76
N ALA A 114 -21.93 7.77 7.89
CA ALA A 114 -22.71 6.59 8.28
C ALA A 114 -21.97 5.72 9.31
N GLU A 115 -20.65 5.58 9.17
CA GLU A 115 -19.82 4.83 10.10
C GLU A 115 -19.73 5.51 11.47
N SER A 116 -19.59 6.84 11.50
CA SER A 116 -19.58 7.60 12.76
C SER A 116 -20.90 7.45 13.53
N GLU A 117 -22.03 7.46 12.83
CA GLU A 117 -23.34 7.22 13.44
C GLU A 117 -23.48 5.78 13.95
N ARG A 118 -22.97 4.80 13.20
CA ARG A 118 -22.97 3.39 13.60
C ARG A 118 -22.14 3.17 14.86
N VAL A 119 -20.95 3.76 14.93
CA VAL A 119 -20.07 3.68 16.10
C VAL A 119 -20.76 4.29 17.31
N ALA A 120 -21.32 5.51 17.19
CA ALA A 120 -22.04 6.16 18.28
C ALA A 120 -23.21 5.31 18.82
N ARG A 121 -24.01 4.69 17.94
CA ARG A 121 -25.07 3.76 18.35
C ARG A 121 -24.54 2.51 19.06
N ASN A 122 -23.42 1.97 18.60
CA ASN A 122 -22.84 0.80 19.23
C ASN A 122 -22.24 1.13 20.60
N ASP A 123 -21.69 2.33 20.77
CA ASP A 123 -21.18 2.79 22.06
C ASP A 123 -22.31 2.92 23.07
N THR A 124 -23.46 3.50 22.68
CA THR A 124 -24.64 3.55 23.58
C THR A 124 -25.15 2.16 23.96
N ILE A 125 -25.23 1.22 23.00
CA ILE A 125 -25.66 -0.16 23.27
C ILE A 125 -24.66 -0.86 24.21
N ARG A 126 -23.36 -0.63 24.02
CA ARG A 126 -22.32 -1.20 24.90
C ARG A 126 -22.42 -0.67 26.32
N GLU A 127 -22.66 0.64 26.49
CA GLU A 127 -22.87 1.25 27.80
C GLU A 127 -24.12 0.69 28.50
N GLU A 128 -25.23 0.52 27.77
CA GLU A 128 -26.46 -0.09 28.30
C GLU A 128 -26.23 -1.53 28.72
N HIS A 129 -25.57 -2.34 27.88
CA HIS A 129 -25.26 -3.72 28.18
C HIS A 129 -24.30 -3.82 29.38
N GLN A 130 -23.31 -2.94 29.49
CA GLN A 130 -22.37 -2.93 30.61
C GLN A 130 -23.10 -2.65 31.93
N LYS A 131 -24.01 -1.66 31.96
CA LYS A 131 -24.85 -1.38 33.14
C LYS A 131 -25.72 -2.58 33.51
N ALA A 132 -26.32 -3.25 32.54
CA ALA A 132 -27.16 -4.43 32.76
C ALA A 132 -26.40 -5.68 33.23
N VAL A 133 -25.07 -5.75 33.04
CA VAL A 133 -24.22 -6.83 33.57
C VAL A 133 -23.66 -6.49 34.96
N GLU A 134 -23.63 -5.21 35.33
CA GLU A 134 -23.19 -4.74 36.66
C GLU A 134 -24.31 -4.78 37.73
N GLU A 135 -25.59 -4.85 37.33
CA GLU A 135 -26.76 -5.17 38.18
C GLU A 135 -26.97 -6.69 38.36
#